data_AF-K1TUT9-F1
#
_entry.id   AF-K1TUT9-F1
#
_cell.length_a   1.000
_cell.length_b   1.000
_cell.length_c   1.000
_cell.angle_alpha   90.00
_cell.angle_beta   90.00
_cell.angle_gamma   90.00
#
_symmetry.space_group_name_H-M   'P 1'
#
loop_
_entity.id
_entity.type
_entity.pdbx_description
1 polymer ?
#
loop_
_entity_poly.entity_id
_entity_poly.type
_entity_poly.pdbx_seq_one_letter_code
_entity_poly.pdbx_strand_id
1 'polypeptide(L)'
;MSHRLTRRTWAALGILLVAIPALMAVFVCVWDERKYYLTSLLLVGLMFVPFVLRFEGRRPQARELVLLATMTALAVAGRAAFYWLPQCKPVCAIVILTAVAFTPEAGFVTGAAAGLISNFFFGQGPWTP
;
A
#
# COMPACT_ATOMS: atom_id res chain seq x y z
N MET A 1 -16.21 4.30 -23.58
CA MET A 1 -15.74 2.92 -23.29
C MET A 1 -16.19 2.54 -21.89
N SER A 2 -17.23 1.70 -21.76
CA SER A 2 -17.69 1.18 -20.47
C SER A 2 -16.73 0.08 -20.02
N HIS A 3 -15.78 0.41 -19.14
CA HIS A 3 -14.98 -0.59 -18.43
C HIS A 3 -15.90 -1.30 -17.44
N ARG A 4 -16.45 -2.46 -17.83
CA ARG A 4 -17.15 -3.33 -16.88
C ARG A 4 -16.16 -3.79 -15.82
N LEU A 5 -16.29 -3.28 -14.61
CA LEU A 5 -15.52 -3.69 -13.45
C LEU A 5 -15.82 -5.16 -13.15
N THR A 6 -14.81 -6.01 -13.25
CA THR A 6 -14.91 -7.45 -12.98
C THR A 6 -15.34 -7.67 -11.52
N ARG A 7 -16.08 -8.75 -11.24
CA ARG A 7 -16.55 -9.12 -9.89
C ARG A 7 -15.42 -9.15 -8.84
N ARG A 8 -14.19 -9.46 -9.27
CA ARG A 8 -12.95 -9.43 -8.47
C ARG A 8 -12.52 -8.01 -8.08
N THR A 9 -12.71 -7.02 -8.95
CA THR A 9 -12.37 -5.61 -8.69
C THR A 9 -13.32 -5.00 -7.66
N TRP A 10 -14.60 -5.35 -7.73
CA TRP A 10 -15.59 -4.98 -6.72
C TRP A 10 -15.32 -5.62 -5.36
N ALA A 11 -14.90 -6.89 -5.33
CA ALA A 11 -14.49 -7.54 -4.09
C ALA A 11 -13.25 -6.88 -3.48
N ALA A 12 -12.23 -6.57 -4.30
CA ALA A 12 -11.03 -5.87 -3.85
C ALA A 12 -11.35 -4.45 -3.33
N LEU A 13 -12.23 -3.70 -4.01
CA LEU A 13 -12.72 -2.40 -3.55
C LEU A 13 -13.48 -2.51 -2.23
N GLY A 14 -14.35 -3.52 -2.08
CA GLY A 14 -15.06 -3.77 -0.82
C GLY A 14 -14.11 -4.10 0.33
N ILE A 15 -13.09 -4.91 0.09
CA ILE A 15 -12.06 -5.20 1.09
C ILE A 15 -11.29 -3.92 1.46
N LEU A 16 -10.88 -3.13 0.46
CA LEU A 16 -10.12 -1.89 0.70
C LEU A 16 -10.93 -0.84 1.47
N LEU A 17 -12.19 -0.64 1.07
CA LEU A 17 -13.04 0.46 1.56
C LEU A 17 -13.84 0.10 2.80
N VAL A 18 -14.09 -1.18 3.08
CA VAL A 18 -14.93 -1.62 4.20
C VAL A 18 -14.11 -2.44 5.19
N ALA A 19 -13.35 -3.44 4.74
CA ALA A 19 -12.65 -4.33 5.66
C ALA A 19 -11.50 -3.61 6.39
N ILE A 20 -10.72 -2.77 5.70
CA ILE A 20 -9.64 -2.00 6.33
C ILE A 20 -10.17 -1.05 7.43
N PRO A 21 -11.12 -0.13 7.16
CA PRO A 21 -11.64 0.75 8.21
C PRO A 21 -12.44 0.01 9.29
N ALA A 22 -13.15 -1.07 8.95
CA ALA A 22 -13.82 -1.90 9.97
C ALA A 22 -12.81 -2.58 10.91
N LEU A 23 -11.71 -3.11 10.37
CA LEU A 23 -10.65 -3.71 11.19
C LEU A 23 -9.99 -2.66 12.08
N MET A 24 -9.77 -1.45 11.54
CA MET A 24 -9.23 -0.31 12.27
C MET A 24 -10.18 0.15 13.40
N ALA A 25 -11.48 0.25 13.12
CA ALA A 25 -12.51 0.61 14.10
C ALA A 25 -12.66 -0.43 15.22
N VAL A 26 -12.68 -1.72 14.87
CA VAL A 26 -12.71 -2.81 15.85
C VAL A 26 -11.46 -2.78 16.73
N PHE A 27 -10.28 -2.51 16.17
CA PHE A 27 -9.06 -2.42 16.96
C PHE A 27 -9.04 -1.24 17.93
N VAL A 28 -9.50 -0.07 17.50
CA VAL A 28 -9.59 1.12 18.35
C VAL A 28 -10.63 0.94 19.48
N CYS A 29 -11.73 0.24 19.22
CA CYS A 29 -12.79 0.04 20.21
C CYS A 29 -12.55 -1.13 21.18
N VAL A 30 -11.77 -2.15 20.79
CA VAL A 30 -11.61 -3.40 21.56
C VAL A 30 -10.25 -3.52 22.24
N TRP A 31 -9.21 -2.83 21.74
CA TRP A 31 -7.83 -3.08 22.17
C TRP A 31 -7.16 -1.86 22.81
N ASP A 32 -6.80 -2.02 24.09
CA ASP A 32 -6.01 -1.06 24.86
C ASP A 32 -4.59 -0.89 24.27
N GLU A 33 -3.98 0.28 24.49
CA GLU A 33 -2.80 0.87 23.82
C GLU A 33 -1.49 0.03 23.81
N ARG A 34 -1.51 -1.24 24.19
CA ARG A 34 -0.29 -2.05 24.38
C ARG A 34 -0.02 -3.10 23.31
N LYS A 35 -0.94 -3.38 22.37
CA LYS A 35 -0.74 -4.44 21.34
C LYS A 35 -0.59 -3.93 19.90
N TYR A 36 -0.04 -2.72 19.71
CA TYR A 36 0.14 -2.09 18.39
C TYR A 36 0.91 -2.93 17.37
N TYR A 37 1.94 -3.67 17.80
CA TYR A 37 2.71 -4.51 16.89
C TYR A 37 1.88 -5.64 16.27
N LEU A 38 0.94 -6.21 17.02
CA LEU A 38 0.03 -7.25 16.52
C LEU A 38 -0.97 -6.64 15.53
N THR A 39 -1.43 -5.43 15.80
CA THR A 39 -2.33 -4.66 14.92
C THR A 39 -1.67 -4.37 13.57
N SER A 40 -0.45 -3.82 13.59
CA SER A 40 0.30 -3.52 12.37
C SER A 40 0.59 -4.80 11.57
N LEU A 41 0.96 -5.91 12.23
CA LEU A 41 1.17 -7.19 11.55
C LEU A 41 -0.09 -7.69 10.83
N LEU A 42 -1.25 -7.60 11.49
CA LEU A 42 -2.54 -7.98 10.90
C LEU A 42 -2.96 -7.04 9.75
N LEU A 43 -2.71 -5.74 9.87
CA LEU A 43 -3.02 -4.74 8.84
C LEU A 43 -2.13 -4.91 7.61
N VAL A 44 -0.82 -5.13 7.83
CA VAL A 44 0.13 -5.46 6.77
C VAL A 44 -0.28 -6.77 6.09
N GLY A 45 -0.62 -7.81 6.86
CA GLY A 45 -1.18 -9.06 6.35
C GLY A 45 -2.45 -8.86 5.52
N LEU A 46 -3.35 -7.98 5.97
CA LEU A 46 -4.56 -7.64 5.24
C LEU A 46 -4.27 -6.86 3.96
N MET A 47 -3.24 -6.02 3.90
CA MET A 47 -2.79 -5.35 2.67
C MET A 47 -2.20 -6.30 1.64
N PHE A 48 -1.64 -7.45 2.06
CA PHE A 48 -1.22 -8.49 1.14
C PHE A 48 -2.41 -9.19 0.45
N VAL A 49 -3.60 -9.19 1.04
CA VAL A 49 -4.80 -9.82 0.44
C VAL A 49 -5.24 -9.15 -0.87
N PRO A 50 -5.49 -7.83 -0.96
CA PRO A 50 -5.81 -7.17 -2.22
C PRO A 50 -4.63 -7.15 -3.18
N PHE A 51 -3.39 -7.20 -2.68
CA PHE A 51 -2.20 -7.41 -3.50
C PHE A 51 -2.30 -8.75 -4.23
N VAL A 52 -2.39 -9.88 -3.52
CA VAL A 52 -2.45 -11.22 -4.10
C VAL A 52 -3.68 -11.38 -5.01
N LEU A 53 -4.88 -10.99 -4.55
CA LEU A 53 -6.12 -11.12 -5.32
C LEU A 53 -6.09 -10.37 -6.67
N ARG A 54 -5.32 -9.29 -6.76
CA ARG A 54 -5.23 -8.45 -7.97
C ARG A 54 -4.01 -8.79 -8.83
N PHE A 55 -2.89 -9.18 -8.22
CA PHE A 55 -1.63 -9.45 -8.90
C PHE A 55 -1.55 -10.89 -9.46
N GLU A 56 -2.09 -11.87 -8.74
CA GLU A 56 -1.98 -13.29 -9.10
C GLU A 56 -2.75 -13.64 -10.40
N GLY A 57 -3.78 -12.85 -10.71
CA GLY A 57 -4.56 -13.02 -11.94
C GLY A 57 -3.93 -12.44 -13.21
N ARG A 58 -2.94 -11.54 -13.12
CA ARG A 58 -2.43 -10.78 -14.28
C ARG A 58 -1.16 -11.36 -14.92
N ARG A 59 -0.49 -12.34 -14.30
CA ARG A 59 0.82 -12.87 -14.75
C ARG A 59 1.77 -11.74 -15.22
N PRO A 60 2.11 -10.79 -14.34
CA PRO A 60 2.88 -9.60 -14.70
C PRO A 60 4.21 -10.00 -15.34
N GLN A 61 4.60 -9.28 -16.39
CA GLN A 61 5.87 -9.56 -17.07
C GLN A 61 7.04 -9.14 -16.16
N ALA A 62 8.18 -9.84 -16.28
CA ALA A 62 9.38 -9.53 -15.50
C ALA A 62 9.80 -8.05 -15.62
N ARG A 63 9.60 -7.43 -16.78
CA ARG A 63 9.86 -6.00 -17.00
C ARG A 63 8.99 -5.09 -16.15
N GLU A 64 7.70 -5.42 -16.00
CA GLU A 64 6.77 -4.63 -15.18
C GLU A 64 7.12 -4.74 -13.69
N LEU A 65 7.48 -5.93 -13.23
CA LEU A 65 7.95 -6.18 -11.86
C LEU A 65 9.21 -5.35 -11.54
N VAL A 66 10.18 -5.32 -12.44
CA VAL A 66 11.40 -4.53 -12.27
C VAL A 66 11.07 -3.04 -12.19
N LEU A 67 10.18 -2.53 -13.05
CA LEU A 67 9.78 -1.12 -13.04
C LEU A 67 9.01 -0.75 -11.76
N LEU A 68 8.14 -1.63 -11.27
CA LEU A 68 7.46 -1.43 -9.98
C LEU A 68 8.44 -1.42 -8.81
N ALA A 69 9.42 -2.32 -8.82
CA ALA A 69 10.45 -2.38 -7.79
C ALA A 69 11.33 -1.12 -7.77
N THR A 70 11.73 -0.61 -8.94
CA THR A 70 12.52 0.63 -9.03
C THR A 70 11.74 1.85 -8.58
N MET A 71 10.47 1.97 -8.97
CA MET A 71 9.61 3.08 -8.50
C MET A 71 9.39 3.02 -6.97
N THR A 72 9.21 1.82 -6.42
CA THR A 72 9.10 1.60 -4.98
C THR A 72 10.39 2.02 -4.26
N ALA A 73 11.55 1.60 -4.78
CA ALA A 73 12.85 1.98 -4.23
C ALA A 73 13.07 3.51 -4.27
N LEU A 74 12.69 4.17 -5.37
CA LEU A 74 12.75 5.63 -5.49
C LEU A 74 11.84 6.33 -4.48
N ALA A 75 10.64 5.81 -4.23
CA ALA A 75 9.73 6.36 -3.23
C ALA A 75 10.30 6.24 -1.81
N VAL A 76 10.85 5.09 -1.45
CA VAL A 76 11.51 4.87 -0.15
C VAL A 76 12.75 5.75 0.00
N ALA A 77 13.62 5.77 -1.00
CA ALA A 77 14.82 6.61 -1.03
C ALA A 77 14.47 8.10 -0.95
N GLY A 78 13.43 8.54 -1.65
CA GLY A 78 12.92 9.90 -1.58
C GLY A 78 12.39 10.24 -0.19
N ARG A 79 11.63 9.35 0.46
CA ARG A 79 11.21 9.55 1.85
C ARG A 79 12.41 9.69 2.80
N ALA A 80 13.49 8.96 2.56
CA ALA A 80 14.72 9.03 3.35
C ALA A 80 15.55 10.29 3.08
N ALA A 81 15.75 10.65 1.80
CA ALA A 81 16.50 11.84 1.40
C ALA A 81 15.85 13.13 1.91
N PHE A 82 14.52 13.18 1.95
CA PHE A 82 13.75 14.31 2.46
C PHE A 82 13.31 14.13 3.92
N TYR A 83 13.94 13.24 4.69
CA TYR A 83 13.56 13.03 6.09
C TYR A 83 13.67 14.32 6.94
N TRP A 84 14.68 15.15 6.64
CA TRP A 84 14.93 16.41 7.32
C TRP A 84 13.94 17.53 6.92
N LEU A 85 13.18 17.36 5.84
CA LEU A 85 12.25 18.37 5.34
C LEU A 85 10.80 18.02 5.73
N PRO A 86 10.14 18.82 6.58
CA PRO A 86 8.76 18.54 6.98
C PRO A 86 7.81 18.63 5.78
N GLN A 87 6.81 17.72 5.73
CA GLN A 87 5.74 17.62 4.72
C GLN A 87 6.14 17.35 3.24
N CYS A 88 7.37 17.64 2.81
CA CYS A 88 7.81 17.40 1.43
C CYS A 88 8.36 15.98 1.22
N LYS A 89 7.48 14.97 1.15
CA LYS A 89 7.87 13.59 0.81
C LYS A 89 7.43 13.26 -0.62
N PRO A 90 8.35 12.93 -1.55
CA PRO A 90 8.01 12.66 -2.95
C PRO A 90 7.25 11.34 -3.17
N VAL A 91 6.96 10.59 -2.09
CA VAL A 91 6.27 9.29 -2.12
C VAL A 91 4.96 9.38 -2.88
N CYS A 92 4.09 10.34 -2.54
CA CYS A 92 2.78 10.47 -3.18
C CYS A 92 2.91 10.81 -4.67
N ALA A 93 3.86 11.67 -5.04
CA ALA A 93 4.10 12.03 -6.43
C ALA A 93 4.54 10.81 -7.26
N ILE A 94 5.46 10.00 -6.73
CA ILE A 94 5.93 8.78 -7.39
C ILE A 94 4.79 7.76 -7.52
N VAL A 95 3.98 7.58 -6.48
CA VAL A 95 2.82 6.67 -6.51
C VAL A 95 1.80 7.09 -7.57
N ILE A 96 1.47 8.39 -7.65
CA ILE A 96 0.56 8.92 -8.66
C ILE A 96 1.15 8.74 -10.07
N LEU A 97 2.43 9.05 -10.25
CA LEU A 97 3.11 8.86 -11.53
C LEU A 97 3.09 7.39 -11.97
N THR A 98 3.33 6.47 -11.05
CA THR A 98 3.29 5.03 -11.31
C THR A 98 1.87 4.56 -11.65
N ALA A 99 0.85 5.14 -10.99
CA ALA A 99 -0.56 4.85 -11.27
C ALA A 99 -0.99 5.30 -12.68
N VAL A 100 -0.54 6.49 -13.09
CA VAL A 100 -0.88 7.09 -14.39
C VAL A 100 -0.09 6.43 -15.52
N ALA A 101 1.20 6.15 -15.31
CA ALA A 101 2.08 5.60 -16.35
C ALA A 101 1.83 4.12 -16.64
N PHE A 102 1.50 3.32 -15.62
CA PHE A 102 1.28 1.88 -15.77
C PHE A 102 -0.21 1.55 -15.65
N THR A 103 -0.72 1.52 -14.43
CA THR A 103 -2.14 1.29 -14.12
C THR A 103 -2.42 1.72 -12.67
N PRO A 104 -3.69 1.99 -12.29
CA PRO A 104 -4.04 2.29 -10.90
C PRO A 104 -3.61 1.21 -9.90
N GLU A 105 -3.52 -0.05 -10.36
CA GLU A 105 -3.12 -1.21 -9.54
C GLU A 105 -1.62 -1.17 -9.25
N ALA A 106 -0.81 -0.83 -10.25
CA ALA A 106 0.62 -0.61 -10.12
C ALA A 106 0.94 0.52 -9.12
N GLY A 107 0.16 1.59 -9.15
CA GLY A 107 0.27 2.68 -8.16
C GLY A 107 -0.04 2.20 -6.74
N PHE A 108 -1.14 1.46 -6.55
CA PHE A 108 -1.48 0.89 -5.25
C PHE A 108 -0.37 0.00 -4.69
N VAL A 109 0.17 -0.91 -5.52
CA VAL A 109 1.30 -1.77 -5.15
C VAL A 109 2.51 -0.97 -4.71
N THR A 110 2.91 0.01 -5.53
CA THR A 110 4.09 0.85 -5.26
C THR A 110 3.93 1.64 -3.97
N GLY A 111 2.74 2.19 -3.71
CA GLY A 111 2.45 2.95 -2.49
C GLY A 111 2.42 2.09 -1.24
N ALA A 112 1.74 0.94 -1.30
CA ALA A 112 1.69 -0.01 -0.18
C ALA A 112 3.09 -0.54 0.16
N ALA A 113 3.86 -0.94 -0.85
CA ALA A 113 5.23 -1.42 -0.66
C ALA A 113 6.16 -0.30 -0.16
N ALA A 114 6.07 0.91 -0.70
CA ALA A 114 6.89 2.04 -0.24
C ALA A 114 6.58 2.41 1.21
N GLY A 115 5.30 2.42 1.61
CA GLY A 115 4.89 2.62 3.00
C GLY A 115 5.49 1.57 3.92
N LEU A 116 5.24 0.29 3.63
CA LEU A 116 5.73 -0.84 4.41
C LEU A 116 7.25 -0.83 4.55
N ILE A 117 7.97 -0.75 3.42
CA ILE A 117 9.43 -0.81 3.38
C ILE A 117 10.04 0.39 4.09
N SER A 118 9.55 1.61 3.84
CA SER A 118 10.09 2.79 4.52
C SER A 118 9.82 2.78 6.02
N ASN A 119 8.72 2.17 6.47
CA ASN A 119 8.44 2.03 7.89
C ASN A 119 9.41 1.05 8.60
N PHE A 120 10.15 0.18 7.91
CA PHE A 120 11.26 -0.56 8.53
C PHE A 120 12.42 0.35 8.94
N PHE A 121 12.63 1.48 8.23
CA PHE A 121 13.67 2.45 8.56
C PHE A 121 13.21 3.49 9.59
N PHE A 122 11.93 3.91 9.52
CA PHE A 122 11.38 4.97 10.36
C PHE A 122 10.56 4.47 11.56
N GLY A 123 10.37 3.16 11.69
CA GLY A 123 9.47 2.53 12.65
C GLY A 123 8.04 2.42 12.13
N GLN A 124 7.33 1.39 12.60
CA GLN A 124 5.89 1.23 12.41
C GLN A 124 5.16 1.80 13.63
N GLY A 125 4.13 2.60 13.38
CA GLY A 125 3.31 3.24 14.39
C GLY A 125 1.83 3.00 14.12
N PRO A 126 0.94 3.30 15.09
CA PRO A 126 -0.51 3.09 14.95
C PRO A 126 -1.13 3.80 13.73
N TRP A 127 -0.54 4.94 13.34
CA TRP A 127 -0.96 5.76 12.20
C TRP A 127 -0.11 5.54 10.94
N THR A 128 0.89 4.66 11.00
CA THR A 128 1.73 4.19 9.87
C THR A 128 1.91 2.67 9.93
N PRO A 129 0.82 1.90 9.73
CA PRO A 129 0.93 0.45 9.52
C PRO A 129 1.68 0.13 8.23
#